data_AF-A0A3P8M2R5-F1
#
_entry.id   AF-A0A3P8M2R5-F1
#
_cell.length_a   1.000
_cell.length_b   1.000
_cell.length_c   1.000
_cell.angle_alpha   90.00
_cell.angle_beta   90.00
_cell.angle_gamma   90.00
#
_symmetry.space_group_name_H-M   'P 1'
#
loop_
_entity.id
_entity.type
_entity.pdbx_description
1 polymer ?
#
loop_
_entity_poly.entity_id
_entity_poly.type
_entity_poly.pdbx_seq_one_letter_code
_entity_poly.pdbx_strand_id
1 'polypeptide(L)' 'MECWADDVPQGKYTDFRMAVKAEDDEEVVFSWIEYPSKEARDSANAKLMTDPRMKALGEGMPFDGQRYDLWRLCAASR' A
#
# COMPACT_ATOMS: atom_id res chain seq x y z
N MET A 1 -1.29 -9.32 4.67
CA MET A 1 -0.05 -9.23 5.46
C MET A 1 0.51 -7.86 5.21
N GLU A 2 0.91 -7.16 6.25
CA GLU A 2 1.51 -5.82 6.18
C GLU A 2 2.90 -5.90 6.81
N CYS A 3 3.93 -5.46 6.11
CA CYS A 3 5.33 -5.54 6.54
C CYS A 3 5.97 -4.15 6.48
N TRP A 4 6.46 -3.66 7.62
CA TRP A 4 7.24 -2.43 7.69
C TRP A 4 8.67 -2.63 7.21
N ALA A 5 9.25 -1.60 6.61
CA ALA A 5 10.67 -1.54 6.29
C ALA A 5 11.54 -1.84 7.52
N ASP A 6 12.57 -2.65 7.30
CA ASP A 6 13.60 -2.99 8.28
C ASP A 6 14.99 -2.75 7.68
N ASP A 7 15.38 -3.53 6.66
CA ASP A 7 16.62 -3.33 5.88
C ASP A 7 16.30 -3.11 4.39
N VAL A 8 15.91 -1.89 4.04
CA VAL A 8 15.52 -1.50 2.67
C VAL A 8 16.62 -0.62 2.05
N PRO A 9 17.51 -1.17 1.20
CA PRO A 9 18.63 -0.43 0.66
C PRO A 9 18.20 0.59 -0.40
N GLN A 10 18.93 1.70 -0.48
CA GLN A 10 18.75 2.72 -1.53
C GLN A 10 19.51 2.33 -2.80
N GLY A 11 18.81 2.35 -3.92
CA GLY A 11 19.33 2.01 -5.24
C GLY A 11 19.75 3.26 -6.02
N LYS A 12 20.48 3.05 -7.12
CA LYS A 12 20.87 4.14 -8.03
C LYS A 12 19.89 4.34 -9.19
N TYR A 13 19.19 3.29 -9.59
CA TYR A 13 18.29 3.28 -10.74
C TYR A 13 16.82 3.09 -10.32
N THR A 14 16.60 2.20 -9.36
CA THR A 14 15.29 1.86 -8.79
C THR A 14 15.48 1.29 -7.38
N ASP A 15 14.56 1.58 -6.47
CA ASP A 15 14.41 0.93 -5.17
C ASP A 15 12.97 1.10 -4.65
N PHE A 16 12.68 0.50 -3.50
CA PHE A 16 11.35 0.53 -2.90
C PHE A 16 10.89 1.93 -2.46
N ARG A 17 11.80 2.79 -2.00
CA ARG A 17 11.47 4.18 -1.63
C ARG A 17 11.16 5.00 -2.88
N MET A 18 11.93 4.82 -3.96
CA MET A 18 11.70 5.43 -5.26
C MET A 18 10.37 4.98 -5.89
N ALA A 19 9.98 3.71 -5.72
CA ALA A 19 8.75 3.16 -6.28
C ALA A 19 7.49 3.89 -5.77
N VAL A 20 7.48 4.31 -4.51
CA VAL A 20 6.39 5.08 -3.90
C VAL A 20 6.71 6.57 -3.74
N LYS A 21 7.87 7.04 -4.22
CA LYS A 21 8.35 8.41 -4.04
C LYS A 21 8.28 8.85 -2.56
N ALA A 22 8.78 7.99 -1.67
CA ALA A 22 8.78 8.23 -0.23
C ALA A 22 9.59 9.49 0.12
N GLU A 23 9.02 10.34 0.97
CA GLU A 23 9.70 11.48 1.61
C GLU A 23 10.59 11.01 2.77
N ASP A 24 11.46 11.90 3.27
CA ASP A 24 12.49 11.56 4.27
C ASP A 24 11.90 11.10 5.61
N ASP A 25 10.67 11.52 5.93
CA ASP A 25 9.92 11.16 7.15
C ASP A 25 8.95 9.99 6.94
N GLU A 26 8.95 9.37 5.75
CA GLU A 26 8.10 8.23 5.42
C GLU A 26 8.91 6.92 5.38
N GLU A 27 8.29 5.84 5.83
CA GLU A 27 8.81 4.47 5.73
C GLU A 27 8.00 3.64 4.75
N VAL A 28 8.66 2.71 4.07
CA VAL A 28 7.99 1.82 3.13
C VAL A 28 7.23 0.74 3.88
N VAL A 29 5.97 0.50 3.50
CA VAL A 29 5.18 -0.65 3.89
C VAL A 29 4.91 -1.49 2.64
N PHE A 30 5.29 -2.76 2.71
CA PHE A 30 4.97 -3.75 1.69
C PHE A 30 3.86 -4.65 2.19
N SER A 31 2.80 -4.79 1.39
CA SER A 31 1.67 -5.61 1.78
C SER A 31 1.08 -6.43 0.65
N TRP A 32 0.36 -7.48 1.03
CA TRP A 32 -0.42 -8.26 0.08
C TRP A 32 -1.64 -8.89 0.77
N ILE A 33 -2.68 -9.15 -0.02
CA ILE A 33 -3.80 -10.00 0.40
C ILE A 33 -3.81 -11.20 -0.53
N GLU A 34 -3.78 -12.37 0.08
CA GLU A 34 -3.93 -13.64 -0.63
C GLU A 34 -5.40 -13.91 -0.89
N TYR A 35 -5.71 -14.24 -2.13
CA TYR A 35 -7.03 -14.67 -2.54
C TYR A 35 -6.92 -16.06 -3.17
N PRO A 36 -7.94 -16.92 -3.01
CA PRO A 36 -7.91 -18.28 -3.54
C PRO A 36 -8.02 -18.32 -5.07
N SER A 37 -8.52 -17.25 -5.71
CA SER A 37 -8.55 -17.09 -7.16
C SER A 37 -8.63 -15.61 -7.56
N LYS A 38 -8.42 -15.33 -8.85
CA LYS A 38 -8.57 -13.98 -9.40
C LYS A 38 -10.02 -13.48 -9.29
N GLU A 39 -11.00 -14.35 -9.51
CA GLU A 39 -12.42 -14.02 -9.42
C GLU A 39 -12.80 -13.64 -7.98
N ALA A 40 -12.25 -14.34 -6.99
CA ALA A 40 -12.43 -14.01 -5.57
C ALA A 40 -11.82 -12.62 -5.25
N ARG A 41 -10.62 -12.33 -5.76
CA ARG A 41 -9.97 -11.02 -5.63
C ARG A 41 -10.80 -9.90 -6.24
N ASP A 42 -11.31 -10.09 -7.45
CA ASP A 42 -12.08 -9.06 -8.15
C ASP A 42 -13.43 -8.81 -7.47
N SER A 43 -14.12 -9.88 -7.02
CA SER A 43 -15.37 -9.76 -6.25
C SER A 43 -15.16 -9.05 -4.91
N ALA A 44 -14.09 -9.38 -4.19
CA ALA A 44 -13.74 -8.74 -2.92
C ALA A 44 -13.42 -7.26 -3.11
N ASN A 45 -12.60 -6.92 -4.10
CA ASN A 45 -12.25 -5.53 -4.40
C ASN A 45 -13.47 -4.68 -4.80
N ALA A 46 -14.40 -5.22 -5.60
CA ALA A 46 -15.63 -4.52 -5.95
C ALA A 46 -16.49 -4.19 -4.72
N LYS A 47 -16.56 -5.11 -3.75
CA LYS A 47 -17.25 -4.88 -2.47
C LYS A 47 -16.53 -3.84 -1.62
N LEU A 48 -15.20 -3.91 -1.51
CA LEU A 48 -14.39 -2.96 -0.74
C LEU A 48 -14.59 -1.52 -1.22
N MET A 49 -14.66 -1.29 -2.53
CA MET A 49 -14.85 0.04 -3.11
C MET A 49 -16.21 0.67 -2.80
N THR A 50 -17.22 -0.14 -2.46
CA THR A 50 -18.58 0.33 -2.17
C THR A 50 -18.94 0.24 -0.68
N ASP A 51 -18.04 -0.30 0.15
CA ASP A 51 -18.30 -0.50 1.56
C ASP A 51 -18.18 0.82 2.36
N PRO A 52 -19.24 1.26 3.06
CA PRO A 52 -19.21 2.48 3.86
C PRO A 52 -18.12 2.49 4.94
N ARG A 53 -17.71 1.31 5.43
CA ARG A 53 -16.64 1.18 6.43
C ARG A 53 -15.28 1.53 5.84
N MET A 54 -15.05 1.21 4.57
CA MET A 54 -13.81 1.55 3.88
C MET A 54 -13.74 3.05 3.57
N LYS A 55 -14.89 3.69 3.32
CA LYS A 55 -14.96 5.14 3.15
C LYS A 55 -14.53 5.88 4.41
N ALA A 56 -15.02 5.45 5.58
CA ALA A 56 -14.60 6.00 6.87
C ALA A 56 -13.11 5.77 7.17
N LEU A 57 -12.55 4.63 6.75
CA LEU A 57 -11.12 4.35 6.88
C LEU A 57 -10.26 5.24 5.97
N GLY A 58 -10.74 5.56 4.77
CA GLY A 58 -10.01 6.38 3.81
C GLY A 58 -9.84 7.84 4.23
N GLU A 59 -10.77 8.36 5.05
CA GLU A 59 -10.71 9.73 5.59
C GLU A 59 -9.60 9.92 6.64
N GLY A 60 -9.06 8.82 7.19
CA GLY A 60 -8.00 8.82 8.21
C GLY A 60 -6.76 8.02 7.80
N MET A 61 -6.50 7.83 6.50
CA MET A 61 -5.31 7.11 6.05
C MET A 61 -4.03 7.85 6.43
N PRO A 62 -3.07 7.19 7.13
CA PRO A 62 -1.80 7.80 7.54
C PRO A 62 -0.74 7.79 6.43
N PHE A 63 -1.16 7.72 5.17
CA PHE A 63 -0.29 7.69 3.99
C PHE A 63 -0.93 8.37 2.78
N ASP A 64 -0.11 8.80 1.83
CA ASP A 64 -0.57 9.43 0.59
C ASP A 64 -1.11 8.39 -0.41
N GLY A 65 -2.44 8.35 -0.56
CA GLY A 65 -3.13 7.44 -1.49
C GLY A 65 -2.82 7.68 -2.97
N GLN A 66 -2.20 8.80 -3.37
CA GLN A 66 -1.77 9.03 -4.77
C GLN A 66 -0.46 8.32 -5.10
N ARG A 67 0.36 8.05 -4.08
CA ARG A 67 1.66 7.36 -4.17
C ARG A 67 1.56 5.86 -3.90
N TYR A 68 0.34 5.38 -3.70
CA TYR A 68 0.00 3.97 -3.56
C TYR A 68 0.13 3.25 -4.90
N ASP A 69 1.04 2.29 -4.99
CA ASP A 69 1.14 1.40 -6.15
C ASP A 69 0.06 0.31 -6.06
N LEU A 70 -0.55 -0.02 -7.21
CA LEU A 70 -1.42 -1.18 -7.42
C LEU A 70 -0.83 -2.51 -6.93
N TRP A 71 0.50 -2.59 -6.77
CA TRP A 71 1.23 -3.70 -6.15
C TRP A 71 1.36 -3.63 -4.62
N ARG A 72 0.49 -2.85 -3.95
CA ARG A 72 0.33 -2.79 -2.48
C ARG A 72 1.62 -2.44 -1.72
N LEU A 73 2.36 -1.51 -2.32
CA LEU A 73 3.48 -0.85 -1.71
C LEU A 73 3.03 0.59 -1.43
N CYS A 74 3.23 1.08 -0.21
CA CYS A 74 2.97 2.47 0.16
C CYS A 74 4.08 3.03 1.06
N ALA A 75 4.19 4.36 1.11
CA ALA A 75 5.00 5.08 2.08
C ALA A 75 4.07 5.55 3.21
N ALA A 76 4.41 5.27 4.46
CA ALA A 76 3.60 5.66 5.62
C ALA A 76 4.50 6.20 6.73
N SER A 77 3.98 7.19 7.47
CA SER A 77 4.60 7.63 8.72
C SER A 77 4.36 6.59 9.82
N ARG A 78 5.36 6.37 10.68
CA ARG A 78 5.20 5.51 11.87
C ARG A 78 4.31 6.11 12.94
#